data_AF-A0A150IID6-F1
#
_entry.id   AF-A0A150IID6-F1
#
_cell.length_a   1.000
_cell.length_b   1.000
_cell.length_c   1.000
_cell.angle_alpha   90.00
_cell.angle_beta   90.00
_cell.angle_gamma   90.00
#
_symmetry.space_group_name_H-M   'P 1'
#
loop_
_entity.id
_entity.type
_entity.pdbx_description
1 polymer ?
#
loop_
_entity_poly.entity_id
_entity_poly.type
_entity_poly.pdbx_seq_one_letter_code
_entity_poly.pdbx_strand_id
1 'polypeptide(L)'
;MLKNLKKELENSIRKAVDSEQDYEIVFSRPPDFKLGDIATPLSFELAKKLKKNPILIAKNIAENIVLPEGIERAETSGGYINFFFDRIYFSKKTVEIIIGEATFTEKVKKRKRR
;
A
#
# COMPACT_ATOMS: atom_id res chain seq x y z
N MET A 1 -7.73 -8.76 -2.61
CA MET A 1 -6.27 -8.52 -2.70
C MET A 1 -5.94 -7.04 -2.52
N LEU A 2 -6.17 -6.16 -3.50
CA LEU A 2 -5.86 -4.72 -3.38
C LEU A 2 -6.60 -3.99 -2.24
N LYS A 3 -7.88 -4.34 -2.00
CA LYS A 3 -8.65 -3.77 -0.88
C LYS A 3 -8.05 -4.09 0.50
N ASN A 4 -7.41 -5.26 0.65
CA ASN A 4 -6.78 -5.65 1.91
C ASN A 4 -5.44 -4.93 2.09
N LEU A 5 -4.66 -4.82 1.00
CA LEU A 5 -3.38 -4.13 1.03
C LEU A 5 -3.49 -2.69 1.51
N LYS A 6 -4.50 -1.94 1.05
CA LYS A 6 -4.73 -0.56 1.52
C LYS A 6 -4.86 -0.51 3.04
N LYS A 7 -5.69 -1.39 3.61
CA LYS A 7 -5.93 -1.46 5.06
C LYS A 7 -4.69 -1.88 5.85
N GLU A 8 -3.94 -2.84 5.33
CA GLU A 8 -2.68 -3.29 5.94
C GLU A 8 -1.62 -2.19 5.94
N LEU A 9 -1.55 -1.41 4.84
CA LEU A 9 -0.64 -0.28 4.74
C LEU A 9 -1.07 0.86 5.68
N GLU A 10 -2.37 1.18 5.77
CA GLU A 10 -2.90 2.14 6.75
C GLU A 10 -2.52 1.74 8.18
N ASN A 11 -2.70 0.47 8.55
CA ASN A 11 -2.34 -0.04 9.87
C ASN A 11 -0.83 0.07 10.11
N SER A 12 -0.01 -0.21 9.09
CA SER A 12 1.45 -0.13 9.19
C SER A 12 1.92 1.31 9.40
N ILE A 13 1.34 2.26 8.68
CA ILE A 13 1.59 3.69 8.88
C ILE A 13 1.16 4.13 10.27
N ARG A 14 -0.03 3.72 10.74
CA ARG A 14 -0.52 4.08 12.09
C ARG A 14 0.43 3.61 13.19
N LYS A 15 0.98 2.40 13.06
CA LYS A 15 2.00 1.88 13.98
C LYS A 15 3.31 2.66 13.93
N ALA A 16 3.71 3.15 12.75
CA ALA A 16 4.96 3.89 12.57
C ALA A 16 4.88 5.35 13.09
N VAL A 17 3.69 5.95 13.08
CA VAL A 17 3.49 7.35 13.50
C VAL A 17 3.49 7.52 15.02
N ASP A 18 3.17 6.47 15.78
CA ASP A 18 3.15 6.44 17.25
C ASP A 18 2.50 7.70 17.87
N SER A 19 1.27 8.01 17.47
CA SER A 19 0.53 9.18 17.89
C SER A 19 -0.93 8.83 18.16
N GLU A 20 -1.43 9.26 19.32
CA GLU A 20 -2.84 9.17 19.74
C GLU A 20 -3.78 10.11 18.97
N GLN A 21 -3.25 10.92 18.05
CA GLN A 21 -4.06 11.85 17.29
C GLN A 21 -4.85 11.11 16.22
N ASP A 22 -6.11 11.51 16.06
CA ASP A 22 -6.90 11.07 14.91
C ASP A 22 -6.45 11.81 13.66
N TYR A 23 -6.15 11.07 12.59
CA TYR A 23 -5.75 11.58 11.28
C TYR A 23 -6.23 10.65 10.18
N GLU A 24 -6.50 11.23 9.02
CA GLU A 24 -6.95 10.50 7.85
C GLU A 24 -5.75 10.17 6.96
N ILE A 25 -5.62 8.89 6.59
CA ILE A 25 -4.58 8.46 5.66
C ILE A 25 -5.19 8.43 4.26
N VAL A 26 -4.88 9.45 3.47
CA VAL A 26 -5.28 9.54 2.07
C VAL A 26 -4.15 9.04 1.17
N PHE A 27 -4.49 8.22 0.19
CA PHE A 27 -3.57 7.78 -0.86
C PHE A 27 -3.98 8.35 -2.20
N SER A 28 -3.00 8.79 -2.98
CA SER A 28 -3.17 9.25 -4.37
C SER A 28 -2.11 8.63 -5.26
N ARG A 29 -2.30 8.72 -6.58
CA ARG A 29 -1.24 8.41 -7.53
C ARG A 29 -0.24 9.57 -7.58
N PRO A 30 1.07 9.31 -7.52
CA PRO A 30 2.06 10.36 -7.70
C PRO A 30 2.06 10.87 -9.16
N PRO A 31 2.60 12.08 -9.41
CA PRO A 31 2.61 12.68 -10.74
C PRO A 31 3.57 12.01 -11.73
N ASP A 32 4.57 11.27 -11.23
CA ASP A 32 5.55 10.53 -12.03
C ASP A 32 5.67 9.11 -11.46
N PHE A 33 5.72 8.09 -12.32
CA PHE A 33 5.90 6.69 -11.94
C PHE A 33 7.24 6.40 -11.25
N LYS A 34 8.24 7.28 -11.43
CA LYS A 34 9.51 7.21 -10.69
C LYS A 34 9.31 7.48 -9.20
N LEU A 35 8.22 8.15 -8.82
CA LEU A 35 7.85 8.46 -7.44
C LEU A 35 6.92 7.39 -6.84
N GLY A 36 6.87 6.19 -7.41
CA GLY A 36 6.11 5.06 -6.88
C GLY A 36 4.75 4.86 -7.53
N ASP A 37 4.02 3.89 -6.99
CA ASP A 37 2.69 3.50 -7.47
C ASP A 37 1.58 4.27 -6.74
N ILE A 38 1.80 4.54 -5.45
CA ILE A 38 0.91 5.35 -4.61
C ILE A 38 1.72 6.23 -3.67
N ALA A 39 1.14 7.36 -3.25
CA ALA A 39 1.75 8.28 -2.31
C ALA A 39 0.73 8.77 -1.28
N THR A 40 1.22 9.23 -0.12
CA THR A 40 0.40 9.90 0.89
C THR A 40 1.03 11.23 1.32
N PRO A 41 0.22 12.31 1.45
CA PRO A 41 0.67 13.59 2.00
C PRO A 41 0.56 13.64 3.54
N LEU A 42 0.39 12.50 4.23
CA LEU A 42 0.11 12.44 5.68
C LEU A 42 1.07 13.28 6.54
N SER A 43 2.35 13.38 6.15
CA SER A 43 3.34 14.14 6.92
C SER A 43 2.97 15.63 7.05
N PHE A 44 2.26 16.22 6.09
CA PHE A 44 1.82 17.61 6.14
C PHE A 44 0.68 17.82 7.13
N GLU A 45 -0.22 16.85 7.25
CA GLU A 45 -1.28 16.89 8.25
C GLU A 45 -0.69 16.72 9.66
N LEU A 46 0.20 15.73 9.81
CA LEU A 46 0.92 15.49 11.06
C LEU A 46 1.80 16.68 11.46
N ALA A 47 2.43 17.37 10.51
CA ALA A 47 3.23 18.56 10.78
C ALA A 47 2.43 19.67 11.48
N LYS A 48 1.17 19.88 11.05
CA LYS A 48 0.28 20.88 11.67
C LYS A 48 -0.04 20.53 13.13
N LYS A 49 -0.23 19.24 13.40
CA LYS A 49 -0.67 18.76 14.72
C LYS A 49 0.51 18.53 15.69
N LEU A 50 1.64 18.04 15.19
CA LEU A 50 2.87 17.77 15.96
C LEU A 50 3.82 18.98 16.04
N LYS A 51 3.57 20.03 15.25
CA LYS A 51 4.45 21.21 15.10
C LYS A 51 5.90 20.84 14.74
N LYS A 52 6.06 19.80 13.91
CA LYS A 52 7.35 19.26 13.44
C LYS A 52 7.47 19.43 11.93
N ASN A 53 8.69 19.39 11.41
CA ASN A 53 8.96 19.49 9.98
C ASN A 53 8.35 18.28 9.23
N PRO A 54 7.50 18.49 8.20
CA PRO A 54 6.88 17.40 7.44
C PRO A 54 7.90 16.47 6.77
N ILE A 55 9.04 17.00 6.33
CA ILE A 55 10.10 16.20 5.70
C ILE A 55 10.69 15.20 6.71
N LEU A 56 10.92 15.65 7.95
CA LEU A 56 11.44 14.79 9.01
C LEU A 56 10.40 13.74 9.43
N ILE A 57 9.11 14.12 9.48
CA ILE A 57 8.02 13.18 9.75
C ILE A 57 7.94 12.11 8.66
N ALA A 58 7.95 12.52 7.38
CA ALA A 58 7.90 11.59 6.26
C ALA A 58 9.06 10.60 6.30
N LYS A 59 10.28 11.10 6.55
CA LYS A 59 11.48 10.27 6.65
C LYS A 59 11.38 9.28 7.81
N ASN A 60 10.99 9.75 8.98
CA ASN A 60 10.84 8.89 10.16
C ASN A 60 9.79 7.80 9.94
N ILE A 61 8.66 8.10 9.31
CA ILE A 61 7.65 7.09 8.98
C ILE A 61 8.22 6.08 7.97
N ALA A 62 8.86 6.53 6.90
CA ALA A 62 9.42 5.65 5.87
C ALA A 62 10.54 4.73 6.41
N GLU A 63 11.31 5.18 7.40
CA GLU A 63 12.38 4.40 8.03
C GLU A 63 11.86 3.37 9.05
N ASN A 64 10.76 3.67 9.74
CA ASN A 64 10.23 2.83 10.83
C ASN A 64 9.01 1.98 10.43
N ILE A 65 8.48 2.18 9.22
CA ILE A 65 7.31 1.42 8.76
C ILE A 65 7.70 -0.03 8.49
N VAL A 66 6.92 -0.94 9.07
CA VAL A 66 6.93 -2.35 8.67
C VAL A 66 6.03 -2.49 7.45
N LEU A 67 6.60 -2.77 6.29
CA LEU A 67 5.86 -2.84 5.04
C LEU A 67 5.02 -4.12 4.97
N PRO A 68 3.73 -4.04 4.58
CA PRO A 68 2.90 -5.22 4.35
C PRO A 68 3.31 -5.96 3.07
N GLU A 69 2.88 -7.21 2.94
CA GLU A 69 3.11 -7.98 1.71
C GLU A 69 2.54 -7.27 0.48
N GLY A 70 3.31 -7.21 -0.59
CA GLY A 70 2.93 -6.51 -1.82
C GLY A 70 3.42 -5.06 -1.90
N ILE A 71 4.04 -4.50 -0.85
CA ILE A 71 4.83 -3.28 -0.92
C ILE A 71 6.31 -3.63 -0.87
N GLU A 72 7.06 -3.26 -1.91
CA GLU A 72 8.49 -3.52 -2.04
C GLU A 72 9.30 -2.55 -1.18
N ARG A 73 8.97 -1.25 -1.22
CA ARG A 73 9.69 -0.21 -0.49
C ARG A 73 8.85 1.05 -0.30
N ALA A 74 9.25 1.86 0.67
CA ALA A 74 8.78 3.22 0.87
C ALA A 74 9.93 4.21 0.71
N GLU A 75 9.70 5.31 0.01
CA GLU A 75 10.66 6.40 -0.18
C GLU A 75 9.99 7.74 0.11
N THR A 76 10.80 8.78 0.33
CA THR A 76 10.28 10.12 0.59
C THR A 76 10.73 11.11 -0.48
N SER A 77 9.81 11.96 -0.93
CA SER A 77 10.11 13.11 -1.78
C SER A 77 9.51 14.37 -1.16
N GLY A 78 10.36 15.18 -0.52
CA GLY A 78 9.91 16.27 0.34
C GLY A 78 9.07 15.73 1.51
N GLY A 79 7.84 16.22 1.65
CA GLY A 79 6.88 15.74 2.66
C GLY A 79 6.00 14.57 2.19
N TYR A 80 6.18 14.05 0.98
CA TYR A 80 5.41 12.90 0.52
C TYR A 80 6.08 11.59 0.90
N ILE A 81 5.28 10.60 1.29
CA ILE A 81 5.71 9.22 1.46
C ILE A 81 5.16 8.44 0.27
N ASN A 82 6.07 7.89 -0.53
CA ASN A 82 5.83 7.18 -1.77
C ASN A 82 6.02 5.69 -1.54
N PHE A 83 5.12 4.86 -2.06
CA PHE A 83 5.18 3.41 -1.93
C PHE A 83 5.28 2.75 -3.31
N PHE A 84 6.11 1.72 -3.38
CA PHE A 84 6.34 0.93 -4.59
C PHE A 84 5.80 -0.48 -4.37
N PHE A 85 5.04 -0.99 -5.34
CA PHE A 85 4.44 -2.30 -5.26
C PHE A 85 5.45 -3.39 -5.65
N ASP A 86 5.42 -4.51 -4.92
CA ASP A 86 6.16 -5.70 -5.30
C ASP A 86 5.51 -6.33 -6.54
N ARG A 87 6.07 -6.03 -7.70
CA ARG A 87 5.57 -6.52 -8.99
C ARG A 87 5.63 -8.04 -9.09
N ILE A 88 6.62 -8.68 -8.47
CA ILE A 88 6.78 -10.13 -8.51
C ILE A 88 5.67 -10.78 -7.68
N TYR A 89 5.42 -10.26 -6.47
CA TYR A 89 4.33 -10.71 -5.60
C TYR A 89 2.99 -10.67 -6.34
N PHE A 90 2.64 -9.51 -6.92
CA PHE A 90 1.39 -9.36 -7.64
C PHE A 90 1.32 -10.21 -8.90
N SER A 91 2.39 -10.30 -9.69
CA SER A 91 2.40 -11.13 -10.91
C SER A 91 2.13 -12.60 -10.56
N LYS A 92 2.82 -13.13 -9.55
CA LYS A 92 2.61 -14.52 -9.08
C LYS A 92 1.19 -14.72 -8.60
N LYS A 93 0.70 -13.82 -7.72
CA LYS A 93 -0.64 -13.92 -7.16
C LYS A 93 -1.74 -13.85 -8.21
N THR A 94 -1.59 -12.98 -9.20
CA THR A 94 -2.54 -12.87 -10.32
C THR A 94 -2.56 -14.17 -11.13
N VAL A 95 -1.41 -14.74 -11.47
CA VAL A 95 -1.32 -16.02 -12.20
C VAL A 95 -1.92 -17.17 -11.38
N GLU A 96 -1.62 -17.26 -10.08
CA GLU A 96 -2.22 -18.26 -9.18
C GLU A 96 -3.74 -18.18 -9.17
N ILE A 97 -4.30 -16.97 -9.08
CA ILE A 97 -5.75 -16.76 -9.08
C ILE A 97 -6.35 -17.20 -10.41
N ILE A 98 -5.78 -16.77 -11.54
CA ILE A 98 -6.32 -17.08 -12.87
C ILE A 98 -6.26 -18.58 -13.13
N ILE A 99 -5.14 -19.25 -12.82
CA ILE A 99 -5.00 -20.70 -13.00
C ILE A 99 -5.88 -21.47 -12.00
N GLY A 100 -5.98 -21.00 -10.75
CA GLY A 100 -6.86 -21.55 -9.73
C GLY A 100 -8.33 -21.49 -10.15
N GLU A 101 -8.77 -20.36 -10.71
CA GLU A 101 -10.13 -20.17 -11.24
C GLU A 101 -10.37 -20.96 -12.55
N ALA A 102 -9.34 -21.17 -13.38
CA ALA A 102 -9.44 -21.99 -14.58
C ALA A 102 -9.82 -23.46 -14.26
N THR A 103 -9.38 -24.00 -13.11
CA THR A 103 -9.80 -25.35 -12.69
C THR A 103 -11.27 -25.44 -12.25
N PHE A 104 -11.93 -24.31 -11.96
CA PHE A 104 -13.34 -24.27 -11.59
C PHE A 104 -14.27 -24.23 -12.82
N THR A 105 -13.86 -23.55 -13.89
CA THR A 105 -14.69 -23.40 -15.11
C THR A 105 -14.78 -24.69 -15.93
N GLU A 106 -13.80 -25.60 -15.85
CA GLU A 106 -13.89 -26.91 -16.52
C GLU A 106 -14.80 -27.92 -15.80
N LYS A 107 -14.94 -27.85 -14.46
CA LYS A 107 -15.79 -28.78 -13.70
C LYS A 107 -17.29 -28.50 -13.86
N VAL A 108 -17.69 -27.28 -14.23
CA VAL A 108 -19.11 -26.91 -14.39
C VAL A 108 -19.70 -27.42 -15.73
N LYS A 109 -18.90 -27.58 -16.79
CA LYS A 109 -19.39 -28.10 -18.09
C LYS A 109 -19.71 -29.60 -18.10
N LYS A 110 -19.15 -30.42 -17.19
CA LYS A 110 -19.42 -31.87 -17.14
C LYS A 110 -20.66 -32.30 -16.34
N ARG A 111 -21.40 -31.37 -15.70
CA ARG A 111 -22.61 -31.69 -14.91
C ARG A 111 -23.94 -31.45 -15.64
N LYS A 112 -23.95 -31.01 -16.92
CA LYS A 112 -25.18 -30.73 -17.70
C LYS A 112 -25.41 -31.66 -18.90
N ARG A 113 -25.02 -32.93 -18.78
CA ARG A 113 -25.45 -34.02 -19.68
C ARG A 113 -25.81 -35.25 -18.87
N ARG A 114 -27.00 -35.23 -18.26
CA ARG A 114 -27.82 -36.39 -17.96
C ARG A 114 -29.27 -35.98 -18.12
#